data_AF-A0A5C7ZDX3-F1
#
_entry.id   AF-A0A5C7ZDX3-F1
#
_cell.length_a   1.000
_cell.length_b   1.000
_cell.length_c   1.000
_cell.angle_alpha   90.00
_cell.angle_beta   90.00
_cell.angle_gamma   90.00
#
_symmetry.space_group_name_H-M   'P 1'
#
loop_
_entity.id
_entity.type
_entity.pdbx_description
1 polymer ?
#
loop_
_entity_poly.entity_id
_entity_poly.type
_entity_poly.pdbx_seq_one_letter_code
_entity_poly.pdbx_strand_id
1 'polypeptide(L)'
;MPSAERSSEGPSRRALWVLACLVLLVHALLLLGVTNPLQVHTAAAPQTPVVQVRVVPAAPVVRPAPRPVVPRAAPAPAVPPVSIPESPEQSPAEPDGVAEAQTPLAQASEASSTAVAESLSASAPASVPAVEAGTTLPLISLGALPPSRVLSYQLTGMDKGLTYHASGELRWQHNDTAYELTLSVRAFLIGSRQWRSVGQIDATGLAPRRFSDSWRHERAAHFDREQQRVVFSSNSTPAPLQPGAQDQVSLYVQLAAAMAGEPERFTPGTRLQVQTATVRDAVPWSLVLQDTERMTLDGQSLQVSRWVCQPRNQYEARVEFWAAAEQSWLPVRIRITQASGSYIDLLWRGTEPLPALPVGTDTTGRHRAS
;
A
#
# COMPACT_ATOMS: atom_id res chain seq x y z
N MET A 1 16.82 75.14 7.47
CA MET A 1 16.46 73.72 7.56
C MET A 1 15.31 73.48 6.57
N PRO A 2 15.57 73.03 5.32
CA PRO A 2 14.49 72.67 4.42
C PRO A 2 14.15 71.18 4.56
N SER A 3 12.87 70.90 4.82
CA SER A 3 12.26 69.59 4.70
C SER A 3 12.08 69.26 3.21
N ALA A 4 12.51 68.07 2.79
CA ALA A 4 12.21 67.53 1.46
C ALA A 4 11.27 66.33 1.62
N GLU A 5 9.99 66.53 1.32
CA GLU A 5 9.02 65.46 1.11
C GLU A 5 9.39 64.71 -0.18
N ARG A 6 9.49 63.37 -0.10
CA ARG A 6 9.58 62.51 -1.28
C ARG A 6 8.18 62.01 -1.64
N SER A 7 7.62 62.52 -2.73
CA SER A 7 6.45 61.95 -3.38
C SER A 7 6.84 60.68 -4.15
N SER A 8 6.38 59.53 -3.68
CA SER A 8 6.43 58.26 -4.40
C SER A 8 5.28 58.22 -5.42
N GLU A 9 5.52 58.65 -6.66
CA GLU A 9 4.57 58.41 -7.75
C GLU A 9 4.65 56.94 -8.20
N GLY A 10 3.54 56.20 -8.06
CA GLY A 10 3.42 54.84 -8.56
C GLY A 10 3.45 54.77 -10.11
N PRO A 11 3.57 53.56 -10.68
CA PRO A 11 3.65 53.39 -12.13
C PRO A 11 2.40 53.95 -12.82
N SER A 12 2.62 54.75 -13.86
CA SER A 12 1.53 55.37 -14.62
C SER A 12 0.56 54.33 -15.16
N ARG A 13 -0.73 54.68 -15.26
CA ARG A 13 -1.77 53.79 -15.83
C ARG A 13 -1.42 53.29 -17.23
N ARG A 14 -0.66 54.07 -18.00
CA ARG A 14 -0.15 53.68 -19.32
C ARG A 14 0.85 52.53 -19.24
N ALA A 15 1.76 52.56 -18.26
CA ALA A 15 2.72 51.47 -18.05
C ALA A 15 2.02 50.16 -17.66
N LEU A 16 0.98 50.23 -16.81
CA LEU A 16 0.18 49.07 -16.44
C LEU A 16 -0.60 48.49 -17.64
N TRP A 17 -1.16 49.34 -18.49
CA TRP A 17 -1.84 48.90 -19.71
C TRP A 17 -0.89 48.25 -20.72
N VAL A 18 0.30 48.83 -20.93
CA VAL A 18 1.31 48.24 -21.82
C VAL A 18 1.75 46.87 -21.30
N LEU A 19 1.97 46.73 -19.99
CA LEU A 19 2.33 45.45 -19.38
C LEU A 19 1.22 44.41 -19.54
N ALA A 20 -0.04 44.80 -19.29
CA ALA A 20 -1.19 43.90 -19.43
C ALA A 20 -1.35 43.42 -20.89
N CYS A 21 -1.24 44.31 -21.87
CA CYS A 21 -1.29 43.95 -23.28
C CYS A 21 -0.13 43.03 -23.69
N LEU A 22 1.08 43.28 -23.18
CA LEU A 22 2.25 42.44 -23.45
C LEU A 22 2.07 41.03 -22.88
N VAL A 23 1.57 40.91 -21.66
CA VAL A 23 1.28 39.61 -21.03
C VAL A 23 0.20 38.84 -21.81
N LEU A 24 -0.87 39.52 -22.25
CA LEU A 24 -1.92 38.91 -23.07
C LEU A 24 -1.40 38.44 -24.43
N LEU A 25 -0.53 39.23 -25.08
CA LEU A 25 0.10 38.85 -26.34
C LEU A 25 0.97 37.60 -26.19
N VAL A 26 1.75 37.50 -25.11
CA VAL A 26 2.56 36.31 -24.82
C VAL A 26 1.69 35.07 -24.60
N HIS A 27 0.59 35.19 -23.85
CA HIS A 27 -0.35 34.09 -23.65
C HIS A 27 -1.04 33.67 -24.94
N ALA A 28 -1.44 34.63 -25.78
CA ALA A 28 -2.01 34.34 -27.09
C ALA A 28 -1.00 33.58 -27.98
N LEU A 29 0.26 34.03 -28.05
CA LEU A 29 1.30 33.35 -28.82
C LEU A 29 1.58 31.92 -28.33
N LEU A 30 1.56 31.69 -27.01
CA LEU A 30 1.69 30.36 -26.42
C LEU A 30 0.48 29.46 -26.75
N LEU A 31 -0.74 29.99 -26.70
CA LEU A 31 -1.96 29.26 -27.02
C LEU A 31 -2.08 28.95 -28.51
N LEU A 32 -1.59 29.84 -29.38
CA LEU A 32 -1.53 29.62 -30.83
C LEU A 32 -0.37 28.69 -31.25
N GLY A 33 0.41 28.16 -30.29
CA GLY A 33 1.47 27.19 -30.57
C GLY A 33 2.65 27.79 -31.35
N VAL A 34 2.84 29.11 -31.31
CA VAL A 34 3.97 29.79 -31.92
C VAL A 34 5.20 29.59 -31.03
N THR A 35 5.73 28.37 -30.99
CA THR A 35 7.01 28.07 -30.36
C THR A 35 8.12 28.42 -31.35
N ASN A 36 8.95 29.39 -30.97
CA ASN A 36 10.08 29.91 -31.73
C ASN A 36 10.98 28.77 -32.30
N PRO A 37 11.48 28.84 -33.55
CA PRO A 37 12.36 27.83 -34.15
C PRO A 37 13.82 28.00 -33.70
N LEU A 38 14.06 28.12 -32.39
CA LEU A 38 15.42 27.96 -31.85
C LEU A 38 15.67 26.46 -31.68
N GLN A 39 16.03 25.82 -32.79
CA GLN A 39 16.59 24.47 -32.81
C GLN A 39 17.94 24.49 -32.08
N VAL A 40 17.90 24.27 -30.77
CA VAL A 40 19.07 23.81 -30.03
C VAL A 40 19.37 22.40 -30.54
N HIS A 41 20.37 22.30 -31.41
CA HIS A 41 20.91 21.03 -31.85
C HIS A 41 21.65 20.37 -30.68
N THR A 42 20.92 19.66 -29.82
CA THR A 42 21.54 18.69 -28.93
C THR A 42 22.05 17.55 -29.80
N ALA A 43 23.35 17.27 -29.72
CA ALA A 43 24.03 16.23 -30.47
C ALA A 43 23.22 14.93 -30.50
N ALA A 44 23.07 14.36 -31.70
CA ALA A 44 22.35 13.12 -31.93
C ALA A 44 22.90 12.00 -31.03
N ALA A 45 22.02 11.41 -30.21
CA ALA A 45 22.33 10.17 -29.52
C ALA A 45 22.60 9.07 -30.57
N PRO A 46 23.60 8.18 -30.36
CA PRO A 46 23.88 7.09 -31.28
C PRO A 46 22.63 6.22 -31.44
N GLN A 47 22.21 6.00 -32.68
CA GLN A 47 21.09 5.15 -33.00
C GLN A 47 21.42 3.71 -32.61
N THR A 48 20.77 3.21 -31.57
CA THR A 48 20.74 1.78 -31.27
C THR A 48 19.95 1.07 -32.38
N PRO A 49 20.44 -0.04 -32.95
CA PRO A 49 19.72 -0.74 -34.00
C PRO A 49 18.36 -1.21 -33.49
N VAL A 50 17.30 -0.82 -34.20
CA VAL A 50 15.95 -1.32 -33.98
C VAL A 50 15.94 -2.80 -34.33
N VAL A 51 15.76 -3.66 -33.33
CA VAL A 51 15.47 -5.09 -33.54
C VAL A 51 14.09 -5.18 -34.19
N GLN A 52 14.07 -5.45 -35.51
CA GLN A 52 12.83 -5.77 -36.21
C GLN A 52 12.41 -7.20 -35.85
N VAL A 53 11.40 -7.32 -34.98
CA VAL A 53 10.75 -8.61 -34.72
C VAL A 53 9.83 -8.91 -35.89
N ARG A 54 10.27 -9.81 -36.79
CA ARG A 54 9.41 -10.41 -37.80
C ARG A 54 8.64 -11.56 -37.15
N VAL A 55 7.33 -11.37 -36.96
CA VAL A 55 6.45 -12.46 -36.56
C VAL A 55 6.31 -13.42 -37.74
N VAL A 56 6.90 -14.61 -37.61
CA VAL A 56 6.66 -15.73 -38.52
C VAL A 56 5.37 -16.41 -38.05
N PRO A 57 4.30 -16.46 -38.86
CA PRO A 57 3.10 -17.20 -38.48
C PRO A 57 3.44 -18.69 -38.35
N ALA A 58 3.06 -19.29 -37.21
CA ALA A 58 3.23 -20.71 -36.98
C ALA A 58 2.43 -21.51 -38.01
N ALA A 59 3.04 -22.54 -38.59
CA ALA A 59 2.36 -23.49 -39.46
C ALA A 59 1.15 -24.11 -38.71
N PRO A 60 0.01 -24.31 -39.39
CA PRO A 60 -1.18 -24.84 -38.75
C PRO A 60 -0.92 -26.25 -38.23
N VAL A 61 -1.01 -26.42 -36.90
CA VAL A 61 -1.03 -27.73 -36.26
C VAL A 61 -2.35 -28.40 -36.64
N VAL A 62 -2.27 -29.46 -37.45
CA VAL A 62 -3.37 -30.38 -37.70
C VAL A 62 -3.75 -31.00 -36.35
N ARG A 63 -4.96 -30.70 -35.86
CA ARG A 63 -5.54 -31.37 -34.69
C ARG A 63 -5.72 -32.85 -35.02
N PRO A 64 -5.21 -33.79 -34.21
CA PRO A 64 -5.56 -35.19 -34.35
C PRO A 64 -7.06 -35.37 -34.11
N ALA A 65 -7.72 -36.13 -34.97
CA ALA A 65 -9.12 -36.50 -34.81
C ALA A 65 -9.35 -37.23 -33.47
N PRO A 66 -10.46 -36.97 -32.77
CA PRO A 66 -10.78 -37.67 -31.53
C PRO A 66 -10.98 -39.16 -31.79
N ARG A 67 -10.36 -40.00 -30.96
CA ARG A 67 -10.61 -41.46 -30.97
C ARG A 67 -12.05 -41.74 -30.53
N PRO A 68 -12.72 -42.76 -31.11
CA PRO A 68 -14.03 -43.19 -30.67
C PRO A 68 -13.97 -43.71 -29.24
N VAL A 69 -14.83 -43.20 -28.36
CA VAL A 69 -15.06 -43.76 -27.03
C VAL A 69 -15.98 -44.97 -27.21
N VAL A 70 -15.50 -46.14 -26.78
CA VAL A 70 -16.31 -47.36 -26.70
C VAL A 70 -17.36 -47.17 -25.60
N PRO A 71 -18.67 -47.42 -25.84
CA PRO A 71 -19.68 -47.30 -24.81
C PRO A 71 -19.47 -48.34 -23.71
N ARG A 72 -19.42 -47.90 -22.46
CA ARG A 72 -19.54 -48.77 -21.29
C ARG A 72 -21.00 -49.20 -21.16
N ALA A 73 -21.21 -50.51 -21.06
CA ALA A 73 -22.53 -51.11 -20.87
C ALA A 73 -23.22 -50.58 -19.59
N ALA A 74 -24.49 -50.17 -19.75
CA ALA A 74 -25.38 -49.84 -18.65
C ALA A 74 -25.96 -51.12 -18.01
N PRO A 75 -26.14 -51.17 -16.68
CA PRO A 75 -26.85 -52.25 -16.02
C PRO A 75 -28.37 -52.17 -16.28
N ALA A 76 -28.99 -53.36 -16.30
CA ALA A 76 -30.37 -53.60 -16.67
C ALA A 76 -31.42 -52.93 -15.77
N PRO A 77 -32.62 -52.60 -16.30
CA PRO A 77 -33.72 -52.01 -15.53
C PRO A 77 -34.51 -53.07 -14.75
N ALA A 78 -34.85 -52.76 -13.50
CA ALA A 78 -35.82 -53.50 -12.69
C ALA A 78 -37.25 -53.04 -12.99
N VAL A 79 -38.18 -53.99 -12.96
CA VAL A 79 -39.59 -53.96 -13.40
C VAL A 79 -40.50 -53.47 -12.25
N PRO A 80 -41.66 -52.83 -12.51
CA PRO A 80 -42.41 -51.99 -11.54
C PRO A 80 -43.34 -52.76 -10.58
N PRO A 81 -43.93 -52.09 -9.56
CA PRO A 81 -44.77 -52.74 -8.56
C PRO A 81 -46.25 -52.85 -8.99
N VAL A 82 -46.92 -53.90 -8.51
CA VAL A 82 -48.37 -54.12 -8.59
C VAL A 82 -48.99 -53.81 -7.21
N SER A 83 -50.21 -53.27 -7.21
CA SER A 83 -50.91 -52.68 -6.07
C SER A 83 -52.19 -53.43 -5.67
N ILE A 84 -52.38 -53.63 -4.34
CA ILE A 84 -53.64 -53.50 -3.51
C ILE A 84 -54.66 -54.68 -3.56
N PRO A 85 -55.54 -54.96 -2.53
CA PRO A 85 -55.78 -54.37 -1.18
C PRO A 85 -55.84 -55.37 0.02
N GLU A 86 -55.84 -54.90 1.28
CA GLU A 86 -57.03 -54.80 2.18
C GLU A 86 -56.65 -54.26 3.59
N SER A 87 -57.53 -53.43 4.14
CA SER A 87 -57.55 -52.75 5.46
C SER A 87 -58.43 -53.60 6.43
N PRO A 88 -58.64 -53.34 7.76
CA PRO A 88 -58.52 -52.04 8.45
C PRO A 88 -58.11 -52.03 9.95
N GLU A 89 -58.19 -50.82 10.53
CA GLU A 89 -58.28 -50.44 11.97
C GLU A 89 -56.98 -50.58 12.80
N GLN A 90 -56.56 -49.64 13.67
CA GLN A 90 -57.23 -48.58 14.42
C GLN A 90 -56.18 -47.54 14.93
N SER A 91 -56.62 -46.31 15.23
CA SER A 91 -55.85 -45.16 15.77
C SER A 91 -56.09 -45.02 17.31
N PRO A 92 -55.70 -43.93 18.02
CA PRO A 92 -54.41 -43.64 18.67
C PRO A 92 -54.54 -43.30 20.19
N ALA A 93 -53.43 -43.11 20.94
CA ALA A 93 -53.33 -42.14 22.07
C ALA A 93 -51.93 -42.10 22.76
N GLU A 94 -51.43 -40.87 22.99
CA GLU A 94 -50.45 -40.40 24.00
C GLU A 94 -51.07 -40.39 25.44
N PRO A 95 -50.44 -39.82 26.52
CA PRO A 95 -49.06 -39.85 27.04
C PRO A 95 -49.04 -40.10 28.59
N ASP A 96 -47.88 -39.98 29.25
CA ASP A 96 -47.58 -39.74 30.70
C ASP A 96 -46.29 -40.52 31.07
N GLY A 97 -45.34 -40.13 31.93
CA GLY A 97 -45.20 -39.04 32.88
C GLY A 97 -44.20 -39.48 33.97
N VAL A 98 -43.12 -38.69 34.17
CA VAL A 98 -42.37 -38.39 35.42
C VAL A 98 -41.48 -39.46 36.12
N ALA A 99 -40.35 -38.91 36.63
CA ALA A 99 -39.47 -39.29 37.76
C ALA A 99 -38.14 -40.01 37.44
N GLU A 100 -37.03 -39.86 38.17
CA GLU A 100 -36.30 -38.77 38.84
C GLU A 100 -35.02 -39.44 39.41
N ALA A 101 -33.89 -38.70 39.43
CA ALA A 101 -32.67 -38.91 40.23
C ALA A 101 -31.86 -40.24 40.14
N GLN A 102 -30.56 -40.12 39.80
CA GLN A 102 -29.44 -40.23 40.78
C GLN A 102 -28.07 -40.11 40.07
N THR A 103 -27.13 -39.45 40.73
CA THR A 103 -25.71 -39.23 40.38
C THR A 103 -24.85 -39.96 41.45
N PRO A 104 -23.50 -39.87 41.44
CA PRO A 104 -22.45 -40.54 40.65
C PRO A 104 -21.56 -41.50 41.50
N LEU A 105 -20.59 -42.21 40.90
CA LEU A 105 -19.18 -42.29 41.36
C LEU A 105 -18.29 -43.22 40.50
N ALA A 106 -17.05 -42.74 40.23
CA ALA A 106 -15.74 -43.45 40.23
C ALA A 106 -15.52 -44.67 39.27
N GLN A 107 -14.35 -44.98 38.69
CA GLN A 107 -12.96 -44.56 38.91
C GLN A 107 -12.09 -45.07 37.73
N ALA A 108 -11.02 -44.32 37.48
CA ALA A 108 -9.71 -44.61 36.85
C ALA A 108 -9.33 -46.01 36.33
N SER A 109 -8.60 -46.05 35.21
CA SER A 109 -7.30 -46.74 35.14
C SER A 109 -6.43 -46.19 33.99
N GLU A 110 -5.20 -45.81 34.34
CA GLU A 110 -4.08 -45.49 33.44
C GLU A 110 -3.53 -46.74 32.74
N ALA A 111 -2.86 -46.55 31.59
CA ALA A 111 -1.66 -47.28 31.22
C ALA A 111 -0.86 -46.52 30.14
N SER A 112 0.36 -46.12 30.50
CA SER A 112 1.42 -45.64 29.61
C SER A 112 1.96 -46.75 28.70
N SER A 113 2.40 -46.40 27.49
CA SER A 113 3.51 -47.11 26.82
C SER A 113 4.25 -46.20 25.85
N THR A 114 5.57 -46.15 26.04
CA THR A 114 6.59 -45.44 25.27
C THR A 114 7.07 -46.33 24.12
N ALA A 115 7.33 -45.78 22.94
CA ALA A 115 8.18 -46.41 21.92
C ALA A 115 8.98 -45.36 21.14
N VAL A 116 10.28 -45.61 21.02
CA VAL A 116 11.32 -44.76 20.41
C VAL A 116 11.84 -45.41 19.12
N ALA A 117 12.20 -44.56 18.17
CA ALA A 117 13.10 -44.72 17.01
C ALA A 117 12.66 -45.56 15.81
N GLU A 118 12.69 -44.95 14.61
CA GLU A 118 13.71 -45.31 13.62
C GLU A 118 13.90 -44.20 12.56
N SER A 119 15.16 -43.90 12.27
CA SER A 119 15.66 -42.97 11.26
C SER A 119 15.86 -43.66 9.91
N LEU A 120 15.41 -43.07 8.81
CA LEU A 120 15.87 -43.44 7.47
C LEU A 120 16.13 -42.18 6.62
N SER A 121 17.41 -42.03 6.25
CA SER A 121 17.91 -41.10 5.24
C SER A 121 17.38 -41.44 3.85
N ALA A 122 16.93 -40.41 3.11
CA ALA A 122 16.74 -40.48 1.67
C ALA A 122 17.36 -39.24 1.01
N SER A 123 18.25 -39.47 0.04
CA SER A 123 18.91 -38.45 -0.77
C SER A 123 18.11 -38.12 -2.04
N ALA A 124 18.28 -36.87 -2.50
CA ALA A 124 18.07 -36.27 -3.84
C ALA A 124 16.78 -35.44 -4.06
N PRO A 125 16.73 -34.45 -4.99
CA PRO A 125 17.79 -33.83 -5.82
C PRO A 125 17.91 -32.28 -5.65
N ALA A 126 18.80 -31.67 -6.44
CA ALA A 126 19.24 -30.28 -6.42
C ALA A 126 18.13 -29.21 -6.39
N SER A 127 18.30 -28.25 -5.48
CA SER A 127 17.46 -27.10 -5.25
C SER A 127 17.51 -26.11 -6.43
N VAL A 128 16.34 -25.83 -7.01
CA VAL A 128 16.02 -24.54 -7.64
C VAL A 128 16.39 -23.41 -6.67
N PRO A 129 16.88 -22.24 -7.13
CA PRO A 129 17.25 -21.16 -6.22
C PRO A 129 16.03 -20.77 -5.40
N ALA A 130 16.13 -20.96 -4.09
CA ALA A 130 15.12 -20.53 -3.15
C ALA A 130 14.94 -19.02 -3.34
N VAL A 131 13.73 -18.62 -3.72
CA VAL A 131 13.30 -17.25 -3.47
C VAL A 131 13.41 -17.09 -1.96
N GLU A 132 14.44 -16.38 -1.48
CA GLU A 132 14.65 -16.14 -0.06
C GLU A 132 13.33 -15.61 0.52
N ALA A 133 12.70 -16.42 1.38
CA ALA A 133 11.44 -16.08 1.99
C ALA A 133 11.67 -14.84 2.87
N GLY A 134 11.14 -13.70 2.45
CA GLY A 134 11.12 -12.51 3.30
C GLY A 134 10.31 -12.80 4.55
N THR A 135 10.77 -12.29 5.70
CA THR A 135 10.06 -12.48 6.96
C THR A 135 8.88 -11.52 7.04
N THR A 136 7.82 -11.89 7.76
CA THR A 136 6.73 -10.96 8.07
C THR A 136 7.21 -9.85 9.00
N LEU A 137 6.51 -8.70 9.02
CA LEU A 137 6.77 -7.66 10.01
C LEU A 137 6.71 -8.23 11.44
N PRO A 138 7.64 -7.85 12.33
CA PRO A 138 7.55 -8.20 13.73
C PRO A 138 6.37 -7.51 14.41
N LEU A 139 5.90 -8.08 15.53
CA LEU A 139 4.95 -7.40 16.40
C LEU A 139 5.57 -6.13 16.95
N ILE A 140 4.76 -5.09 17.10
CA ILE A 140 5.21 -3.77 17.55
C ILE A 140 4.75 -3.56 18.99
N SER A 141 5.69 -3.20 19.87
CA SER A 141 5.34 -2.70 21.19
C SER A 141 4.64 -1.34 21.04
N LEU A 142 3.44 -1.17 21.62
CA LEU A 142 2.67 0.08 21.51
C LEU A 142 3.47 1.33 21.91
N GLY A 143 4.32 1.21 22.94
CA GLY A 143 5.20 2.30 23.40
C GLY A 143 6.31 2.70 22.42
N ALA A 144 6.51 1.95 21.34
CA ALA A 144 7.48 2.25 20.29
C ALA A 144 6.91 3.12 19.17
N LEU A 145 5.61 3.44 19.19
CA LEU A 145 5.02 4.35 18.20
C LEU A 145 5.67 5.75 18.28
N PRO A 146 6.02 6.37 17.14
CA PRO A 146 6.49 7.75 17.13
C PRO A 146 5.45 8.68 17.77
N PRO A 147 5.84 9.70 18.56
CA PRO A 147 4.86 10.62 19.11
C PRO A 147 4.24 11.48 18.00
N SER A 148 3.01 11.93 18.22
CA SER A 148 2.24 12.76 17.28
C SER A 148 3.02 14.01 16.85
N ARG A 149 3.17 14.22 15.54
CA ARG A 149 3.99 15.28 14.95
C ARG A 149 3.70 15.51 13.46
N VAL A 150 4.17 16.65 12.95
CA VAL A 150 4.27 16.96 11.52
C VAL A 150 5.73 16.91 11.09
N LEU A 151 6.00 16.27 9.96
CA LEU A 151 7.25 16.43 9.21
C LEU A 151 6.97 17.28 7.97
N SER A 152 7.73 18.35 7.82
CA SER A 152 7.66 19.25 6.66
C SER A 152 8.76 18.88 5.65
N TYR A 153 8.42 18.89 4.37
CA TYR A 153 9.32 18.50 3.29
C TYR A 153 9.42 19.58 2.21
N GLN A 154 10.62 19.73 1.67
CA GLN A 154 10.84 20.32 0.36
C GLN A 154 10.74 19.22 -0.69
N LEU A 155 9.92 19.41 -1.72
CA LEU A 155 9.76 18.44 -2.79
C LEU A 155 10.43 18.94 -4.08
N THR A 156 11.20 18.05 -4.70
CA THR A 156 11.60 18.16 -6.10
C THR A 156 10.97 17.02 -6.88
N GLY A 157 10.31 17.34 -7.98
CA GLY A 157 9.72 16.35 -8.86
C GLY A 157 10.18 16.54 -10.30
N MET A 158 10.10 15.47 -11.08
CA MET A 158 10.33 15.50 -12.52
C MET A 158 9.16 14.81 -13.20
N ASP A 159 8.55 15.48 -14.17
CA ASP A 159 7.55 14.87 -15.04
C ASP A 159 7.84 15.21 -16.50
N LYS A 160 7.91 14.19 -17.35
CA LYS A 160 8.19 14.34 -18.80
C LYS A 160 9.42 15.23 -19.09
N GLY A 161 10.46 15.13 -18.27
CA GLY A 161 11.70 15.90 -18.38
C GLY A 161 11.65 17.32 -17.80
N LEU A 162 10.51 17.77 -17.26
CA LEU A 162 10.37 19.06 -16.60
C LEU A 162 10.48 18.88 -15.09
N THR A 163 11.47 19.54 -14.50
CA THR A 163 11.63 19.62 -13.04
C THR A 163 10.67 20.66 -12.47
N TYR A 164 10.01 20.31 -11.37
CA TYR A 164 9.15 21.22 -10.61
C TYR A 164 9.45 21.10 -9.12
N HIS A 165 9.08 22.14 -8.38
CA HIS A 165 9.23 22.20 -6.93
C HIS A 165 7.88 22.32 -6.25
N ALA A 166 7.77 21.70 -5.08
CA ALA A 166 6.57 21.73 -4.27
C ALA A 166 6.93 21.67 -2.78
N SER A 167 5.91 21.76 -1.94
CA SER A 167 6.00 21.46 -0.52
C SER A 167 5.33 20.11 -0.24
N GLY A 168 5.81 19.40 0.77
CA GLY A 168 5.16 18.19 1.28
C GLY A 168 5.02 18.23 2.78
N GLU A 169 4.06 17.47 3.31
CA GLU A 169 3.80 17.38 4.74
C GLU A 169 3.35 15.97 5.11
N LEU A 170 3.98 15.36 6.12
CA LEU A 170 3.51 14.11 6.76
C LEU A 170 3.00 14.46 8.16
N ARG A 171 1.69 14.36 8.36
CA ARG A 171 1.03 14.56 9.65
C ARG A 171 0.72 13.20 10.26
N TRP A 172 1.29 12.93 11.42
CA TRP A 172 1.05 11.73 12.20
C TRP A 172 0.40 12.11 13.53
N GLN A 173 -0.78 11.56 13.83
CA GLN A 173 -1.45 11.72 15.12
C GLN A 173 -2.00 10.38 15.58
N HIS A 174 -1.90 10.11 16.88
CA HIS A 174 -2.52 8.94 17.48
C HIS A 174 -2.87 9.17 18.95
N ASN A 175 -3.71 8.28 19.47
CA ASN A 175 -3.90 8.03 20.90
C ASN A 175 -3.61 6.55 21.17
N ASP A 176 -4.12 6.00 22.27
CA ASP A 176 -3.87 4.61 22.67
C ASP A 176 -4.57 3.58 21.76
N THR A 177 -5.59 3.99 21.02
CA THR A 177 -6.50 3.06 20.30
C THR A 177 -6.64 3.37 18.82
N ALA A 178 -6.39 4.61 18.38
CA ALA A 178 -6.65 5.05 17.02
C ALA A 178 -5.57 6.00 16.52
N TYR A 179 -5.46 6.06 15.20
CA TYR A 179 -4.53 6.96 14.53
C TYR A 179 -5.13 7.64 13.29
N GLU A 180 -4.50 8.74 12.92
CA GLU A 180 -4.64 9.41 11.65
C GLU A 180 -3.26 9.76 11.09
N LEU A 181 -3.04 9.36 9.84
CA LEU A 181 -1.82 9.65 9.09
C LEU A 181 -2.19 10.31 7.76
N THR A 182 -1.57 11.44 7.46
CA THR A 182 -1.71 12.12 6.18
C THR A 182 -0.35 12.45 5.59
N LEU A 183 -0.08 12.02 4.36
CA LEU A 183 1.02 12.53 3.53
C LEU A 183 0.41 13.41 2.44
N SER A 184 0.82 14.66 2.35
CA SER A 184 0.33 15.59 1.34
C SER A 184 1.47 16.24 0.57
N VAL A 185 1.20 16.58 -0.69
CA VAL A 185 2.08 17.35 -1.56
C VAL A 185 1.27 18.50 -2.14
N ARG A 186 1.83 19.71 -2.11
CA ARG A 186 1.19 20.92 -2.62
C ARG A 186 2.17 21.74 -3.44
N ALA A 187 1.80 21.99 -4.69
CA ALA A 187 2.54 22.83 -5.62
C ALA A 187 1.69 24.06 -6.01
N PHE A 188 2.32 25.23 -6.05
CA PHE A 188 1.65 26.48 -6.42
C PHE A 188 1.05 26.38 -7.83
N LEU A 189 -0.22 26.80 -7.99
CA LEU A 189 -1.03 26.74 -9.23
C LEU A 189 -1.34 25.34 -9.81
N ILE A 190 -0.62 24.29 -9.42
CA ILE A 190 -0.87 22.90 -9.88
C ILE A 190 -1.91 22.20 -9.00
N GLY A 191 -1.93 22.52 -7.70
CA GLY A 191 -2.86 21.97 -6.71
C GLY A 191 -2.17 21.08 -5.67
N SER A 192 -2.96 20.22 -5.04
CA SER A 192 -2.49 19.30 -4.00
C SER A 192 -2.93 17.87 -4.25
N ARG A 193 -2.12 16.93 -3.80
CA ARG A 193 -2.46 15.51 -3.67
C ARG A 193 -2.25 15.08 -2.23
N GLN A 194 -3.15 14.25 -1.72
CA GLN A 194 -3.15 13.79 -0.34
C GLN A 194 -3.36 12.28 -0.30
N TRP A 195 -2.49 11.59 0.43
CA TRP A 195 -2.68 10.22 0.86
C TRP A 195 -3.04 10.23 2.34
N ARG A 196 -4.14 9.60 2.71
CA ARG A 196 -4.62 9.57 4.10
C ARG A 196 -4.95 8.15 4.51
N SER A 197 -4.40 7.74 5.65
CA SER A 197 -4.67 6.48 6.32
C SER A 197 -5.25 6.75 7.70
N VAL A 198 -6.34 6.07 8.01
CA VAL A 198 -6.98 6.10 9.34
C VAL A 198 -7.26 4.68 9.79
N GLY A 199 -7.11 4.43 11.07
CA GLY A 199 -7.24 3.09 11.61
C GLY A 199 -7.24 3.01 13.12
N GLN A 200 -7.19 1.76 13.57
CA GLN A 200 -7.03 1.42 14.98
C GLN A 200 -5.58 1.04 15.25
N ILE A 201 -5.23 0.96 16.52
CA ILE A 201 -3.96 0.45 17.01
C ILE A 201 -4.29 -0.81 17.81
N ASP A 202 -3.66 -1.93 17.46
CA ASP A 202 -3.83 -3.22 18.13
C ASP A 202 -2.47 -3.83 18.51
N ALA A 203 -2.48 -5.05 19.04
CA ALA A 203 -1.27 -5.75 19.49
C ALA A 203 -0.24 -6.00 18.36
N THR A 204 -0.64 -5.88 17.09
CA THR A 204 0.24 -6.03 15.92
C THR A 204 0.72 -4.69 15.37
N GLY A 205 0.32 -3.58 15.99
CA GLY A 205 0.66 -2.22 15.59
C GLY A 205 -0.51 -1.52 14.90
N LEU A 206 -0.24 -0.89 13.75
CA LEU A 206 -1.26 -0.16 13.01
C LEU A 206 -2.21 -1.12 12.28
N ALA A 207 -3.50 -0.89 12.48
CA ALA A 207 -4.59 -1.62 11.85
C ALA A 207 -5.41 -0.67 10.98
N PRO A 208 -4.97 -0.36 9.73
CA PRO A 208 -5.70 0.53 8.83
C PRO A 208 -7.14 0.10 8.63
N ARG A 209 -8.08 1.05 8.64
CA ARG A 209 -9.50 0.85 8.32
C ARG A 209 -9.85 1.44 6.97
N ARG A 210 -9.22 2.55 6.61
CA ARG A 210 -9.38 3.23 5.32
C ARG A 210 -8.07 3.87 4.90
N PHE A 211 -7.71 3.64 3.64
CA PHE A 211 -6.69 4.39 2.92
C PHE A 211 -7.34 5.16 1.77
N SER A 212 -6.93 6.41 1.55
CA SER A 212 -7.46 7.27 0.49
C SER A 212 -6.34 8.03 -0.22
N ASP A 213 -6.52 8.25 -1.52
CA ASP A 213 -5.68 9.06 -2.39
C ASP A 213 -6.56 10.10 -3.10
N SER A 214 -6.37 11.36 -2.73
CA SER A 214 -7.21 12.48 -3.12
C SER A 214 -6.38 13.51 -3.86
N TRP A 215 -6.72 13.71 -5.13
CA TRP A 215 -6.19 14.80 -5.96
C TRP A 215 -7.33 15.56 -6.61
N ARG A 216 -7.75 15.15 -7.82
CA ARG A 216 -8.97 15.68 -8.47
C ARG A 216 -10.23 14.94 -8.05
N HIS A 217 -10.07 13.64 -7.81
CA HIS A 217 -11.09 12.75 -7.28
C HIS A 217 -10.44 11.93 -6.17
N GLU A 218 -11.25 11.51 -5.21
CA GLU A 218 -10.82 10.59 -4.15
C GLU A 218 -11.03 9.14 -4.60
N ARG A 219 -10.00 8.32 -4.40
CA ARG A 219 -10.09 6.86 -4.47
C ARG A 219 -9.63 6.28 -3.15
N ALA A 220 -10.16 5.11 -2.78
CA ALA A 220 -9.88 4.55 -1.48
C ALA A 220 -9.88 3.02 -1.47
N ALA A 221 -9.20 2.48 -0.46
CA ALA A 221 -9.29 1.09 -0.04
C ALA A 221 -9.89 1.03 1.37
N HIS A 222 -10.79 0.07 1.58
CA HIS A 222 -11.46 -0.20 2.84
C HIS A 222 -11.01 -1.56 3.35
N PHE A 223 -10.52 -1.61 4.58
CA PHE A 223 -10.08 -2.83 5.24
C PHE A 223 -11.24 -3.40 6.05
N ASP A 224 -12.08 -4.19 5.38
CA ASP A 224 -13.26 -4.85 5.93
C ASP A 224 -12.82 -6.09 6.72
N ARG A 225 -12.59 -5.88 8.03
CA ARG A 225 -12.18 -6.95 8.96
C ARG A 225 -13.33 -7.91 9.29
N GLU A 226 -14.58 -7.48 9.18
CA GLU A 226 -15.72 -8.39 9.42
C GLU A 226 -15.77 -9.46 8.33
N GLN A 227 -15.53 -9.05 7.08
CA GLN A 227 -15.57 -9.93 5.92
C GLN A 227 -14.18 -10.36 5.44
N GLN A 228 -13.14 -10.09 6.24
CA GLN A 228 -11.73 -10.45 6.00
C GLN A 228 -11.23 -10.11 4.59
N ARG A 229 -11.52 -8.89 4.11
CA ARG A 229 -11.12 -8.43 2.77
C ARG A 229 -10.78 -6.94 2.69
N VAL A 230 -10.06 -6.57 1.64
CA VAL A 230 -9.83 -5.20 1.22
C VAL A 230 -10.73 -4.90 0.01
N VAL A 231 -11.55 -3.85 0.11
CA VAL A 231 -12.49 -3.41 -0.95
C VAL A 231 -12.06 -2.05 -1.49
N PHE A 232 -12.11 -1.87 -2.80
CA PHE A 232 -11.64 -0.65 -3.47
C PHE A 232 -12.81 0.18 -3.99
N SER A 233 -12.77 1.50 -3.77
CA SER A 233 -13.80 2.41 -4.29
C SER A 233 -13.84 2.49 -5.81
N SER A 234 -12.79 2.01 -6.49
CA SER A 234 -12.76 1.89 -7.95
C SER A 234 -13.36 0.59 -8.49
N ASN A 235 -14.07 -0.18 -7.66
CA ASN A 235 -14.66 -1.47 -8.04
C ASN A 235 -13.63 -2.46 -8.63
N SER A 236 -12.38 -2.35 -8.19
CA SER A 236 -11.35 -3.34 -8.48
C SER A 236 -11.61 -4.61 -7.69
N THR A 237 -11.10 -5.74 -8.16
CA THR A 237 -11.30 -7.05 -7.50
C THR A 237 -10.89 -6.97 -6.03
N PRO A 238 -11.79 -7.29 -5.08
CA PRO A 238 -11.44 -7.34 -3.66
C PRO A 238 -10.31 -8.32 -3.41
N ALA A 239 -9.46 -8.01 -2.43
CA ALA A 239 -8.35 -8.87 -2.03
C ALA A 239 -8.62 -9.46 -0.63
N PRO A 240 -8.19 -10.69 -0.31
CA PRO A 240 -8.21 -11.20 1.06
C PRO A 240 -7.39 -10.30 1.99
N LEU A 241 -7.89 -10.02 3.19
CA LEU A 241 -7.17 -9.24 4.19
C LEU A 241 -6.23 -10.14 4.99
N GLN A 242 -4.92 -9.89 4.91
CA GLN A 242 -3.93 -10.63 5.68
C GLN A 242 -3.69 -9.97 7.05
N PRO A 243 -3.30 -10.74 8.08
CA PRO A 243 -2.83 -10.18 9.35
C PRO A 243 -1.67 -9.20 9.14
N GLY A 244 -1.69 -8.08 9.85
CA GLY A 244 -0.65 -7.04 9.74
C GLY A 244 -0.67 -6.24 8.42
N ALA A 245 -1.70 -6.41 7.57
CA ALA A 245 -1.82 -5.66 6.32
C ALA A 245 -1.81 -4.15 6.56
N GLN A 246 -1.02 -3.45 5.74
CA GLN A 246 -0.82 -2.01 5.78
C GLN A 246 -1.37 -1.35 4.51
N ASP A 247 -1.39 -0.03 4.48
CA ASP A 247 -1.47 0.74 3.24
C ASP A 247 -0.14 1.45 2.93
N GLN A 248 -0.07 2.09 1.77
CA GLN A 248 1.16 2.68 1.26
C GLN A 248 1.80 3.71 2.19
N VAL A 249 1.01 4.41 3.02
CA VAL A 249 1.54 5.43 3.93
C VAL A 249 1.64 4.92 5.36
N SER A 250 0.70 4.08 5.84
CA SER A 250 0.76 3.50 7.19
C SER A 250 2.02 2.65 7.37
N LEU A 251 2.52 2.05 6.29
CA LEU A 251 3.75 1.27 6.27
C LEU A 251 4.97 2.06 6.79
N TYR A 252 5.05 3.37 6.53
CA TYR A 252 6.16 4.20 7.03
C TYR A 252 6.17 4.26 8.56
N VAL A 253 5.01 4.46 9.17
CA VAL A 253 4.89 4.56 10.64
C VAL A 253 5.00 3.19 11.28
N GLN A 254 4.43 2.15 10.67
CA GLN A 254 4.59 0.76 11.12
C GLN A 254 6.08 0.38 11.18
N LEU A 255 6.86 0.70 10.13
CA LEU A 255 8.30 0.43 10.13
C LEU A 255 9.06 1.30 11.12
N ALA A 256 8.69 2.58 11.25
CA ALA A 256 9.29 3.47 12.24
C ALA A 256 9.13 2.89 13.67
N ALA A 257 7.94 2.43 14.01
CA ALA A 257 7.66 1.85 15.32
C ALA A 257 8.37 0.50 15.54
N ALA A 258 8.47 -0.33 14.50
CA ALA A 258 9.24 -1.58 14.57
C ALA A 258 10.73 -1.31 14.82
N MET A 259 11.33 -0.36 14.08
CA MET A 259 12.72 0.05 14.26
C MET A 259 12.98 0.73 15.60
N ALA A 260 12.01 1.48 16.14
CA ALA A 260 12.11 2.10 17.46
C ALA A 260 12.08 1.06 18.58
N GLY A 261 11.27 0.00 18.44
CA GLY A 261 11.10 -1.03 19.47
C GLY A 261 12.27 -2.00 19.55
N GLU A 262 12.74 -2.51 18.40
CA GLU A 262 13.78 -3.55 18.33
C GLU A 262 14.78 -3.25 17.20
N PRO A 263 15.55 -2.14 17.28
CA PRO A 263 16.45 -1.71 16.19
C PRO A 263 17.49 -2.77 15.80
N GLU A 264 17.97 -3.55 16.77
CA GLU A 264 18.97 -4.61 16.57
C GLU A 264 18.50 -5.72 15.60
N ARG A 265 17.19 -5.85 15.35
CA ARG A 265 16.64 -6.80 14.37
C ARG A 265 16.74 -6.33 12.93
N PHE A 266 17.05 -5.06 12.72
CA PHE A 266 17.06 -4.41 11.41
C PHE A 266 18.49 -4.10 10.99
N THR A 267 19.18 -5.11 10.48
CA THR A 267 20.50 -4.96 9.89
C THR A 267 20.41 -4.83 8.36
N PRO A 268 21.38 -4.16 7.69
CA PRO A 268 21.42 -4.11 6.23
C PRO A 268 21.28 -5.49 5.60
N GLY A 269 20.45 -5.59 4.56
CA GLY A 269 20.05 -6.85 3.93
C GLY A 269 18.74 -7.45 4.48
N THR A 270 18.19 -6.92 5.59
CA THR A 270 16.87 -7.35 6.11
C THR A 270 15.80 -7.25 5.02
N ARG A 271 15.05 -8.35 4.82
CA ARG A 271 13.94 -8.42 3.85
C ARG A 271 12.62 -8.67 4.56
N LEU A 272 11.64 -7.80 4.31
CA LEU A 272 10.28 -7.91 4.84
C LEU A 272 9.26 -8.09 3.73
N GLN A 273 8.26 -8.91 3.98
CA GLN A 273 7.09 -9.06 3.11
C GLN A 273 5.84 -8.58 3.85
N VAL A 274 5.17 -7.58 3.29
CA VAL A 274 4.02 -6.92 3.92
C VAL A 274 2.91 -6.74 2.91
N GLN A 275 1.72 -7.30 3.16
CA GLN A 275 0.56 -6.96 2.34
C GLN A 275 0.30 -5.47 2.45
N THR A 276 0.42 -4.77 1.33
CA THR A 276 0.23 -3.32 1.26
C THR A 276 -0.89 -3.01 0.29
N ALA A 277 -1.94 -2.34 0.78
CA ALA A 277 -3.05 -1.89 -0.01
C ALA A 277 -2.73 -0.55 -0.71
N THR A 278 -3.04 -0.50 -1.99
CA THR A 278 -3.14 0.71 -2.80
C THR A 278 -4.62 1.03 -3.01
N VAL A 279 -4.95 2.06 -3.80
CA VAL A 279 -6.34 2.32 -4.21
C VAL A 279 -6.88 1.34 -5.28
N ARG A 280 -6.11 0.30 -5.66
CA ARG A 280 -6.46 -0.64 -6.74
C ARG A 280 -6.27 -2.10 -6.38
N ASP A 281 -5.31 -2.42 -5.54
CA ASP A 281 -4.93 -3.79 -5.18
C ASP A 281 -4.39 -3.85 -3.73
N ALA A 282 -4.29 -5.05 -3.16
CA ALA A 282 -3.64 -5.28 -1.87
C ALA A 282 -2.78 -6.55 -1.94
N VAL A 283 -1.47 -6.35 -1.97
CA VAL A 283 -0.50 -7.33 -2.43
C VAL A 283 0.77 -7.29 -1.59
N PRO A 284 1.53 -8.39 -1.46
CA PRO A 284 2.78 -8.38 -0.73
C PRO A 284 3.81 -7.44 -1.38
N TRP A 285 4.32 -6.49 -0.61
CA TRP A 285 5.45 -5.63 -0.94
C TRP A 285 6.72 -6.19 -0.32
N SER A 286 7.78 -6.30 -1.13
CA SER A 286 9.11 -6.74 -0.69
C SER A 286 9.96 -5.53 -0.33
N LEU A 287 10.16 -5.31 0.97
CA LEU A 287 10.98 -4.23 1.49
C LEU A 287 12.37 -4.76 1.83
N VAL A 288 13.40 -4.04 1.40
CA VAL A 288 14.79 -4.38 1.68
C VAL A 288 15.47 -3.21 2.38
N LEU A 289 16.00 -3.46 3.57
CA LEU A 289 16.86 -2.50 4.26
C LEU A 289 18.24 -2.50 3.61
N GLN A 290 18.70 -1.33 3.23
CA GLN A 290 20.00 -1.08 2.63
C GLN A 290 20.98 -0.61 3.70
N ASP A 291 22.23 -0.37 3.29
CA ASP A 291 23.24 0.20 4.17
C ASP A 291 22.82 1.55 4.75
N THR A 292 23.32 1.83 5.94
CA THR A 292 23.16 3.13 6.57
C THR A 292 24.12 4.13 5.92
N GLU A 293 23.62 5.31 5.58
CA GLU A 293 24.42 6.38 4.97
C GLU A 293 24.31 7.69 5.76
N ARG A 294 25.27 8.61 5.57
CA ARG A 294 25.12 9.99 6.06
C ARG A 294 24.41 10.83 5.03
N MET A 295 23.42 11.59 5.48
CA MET A 295 22.73 12.56 4.66
C MET A 295 22.69 13.91 5.37
N THR A 296 23.01 14.98 4.63
CA THR A 296 22.80 16.35 5.12
C THR A 296 21.37 16.78 4.81
N LEU A 297 20.58 17.03 5.83
CA LEU A 297 19.18 17.44 5.75
C LEU A 297 18.97 18.69 6.61
N ASP A 298 18.43 19.76 6.02
CA ASP A 298 18.23 21.07 6.67
C ASP A 298 19.46 21.56 7.47
N GLY A 299 20.66 21.37 6.92
CA GLY A 299 21.93 21.75 7.57
C GLY A 299 22.40 20.80 8.68
N GLN A 300 21.66 19.74 8.98
CA GLN A 300 22.03 18.70 9.94
C GLN A 300 22.58 17.48 9.22
N SER A 301 23.68 16.90 9.72
CA SER A 301 24.19 15.61 9.23
C SER A 301 23.58 14.47 10.05
N LEU A 302 22.73 13.66 9.44
CA LEU A 302 22.04 12.54 10.08
C LEU A 302 22.54 11.20 9.53
N GLN A 303 22.60 10.18 10.40
CA GLN A 303 22.72 8.79 9.96
C GLN A 303 21.32 8.31 9.54
N VAL A 304 21.20 7.80 8.33
CA VAL A 304 19.91 7.39 7.78
C VAL A 304 19.96 5.95 7.28
N SER A 305 18.91 5.19 7.59
CA SER A 305 18.71 3.84 7.08
C SER A 305 17.76 3.88 5.89
N ARG A 306 18.18 3.34 4.75
CA ARG A 306 17.39 3.37 3.51
C ARG A 306 16.60 2.09 3.32
N TRP A 307 15.29 2.20 3.19
CA TRP A 307 14.41 1.12 2.78
C TRP A 307 14.03 1.25 1.31
N VAL A 308 14.05 0.12 0.61
CA VAL A 308 13.66 0.02 -0.80
C VAL A 308 12.54 -0.98 -0.94
N CYS A 309 11.38 -0.53 -1.42
CA CYS A 309 10.33 -1.43 -1.90
C CYS A 309 10.67 -1.87 -3.33
N GLN A 310 10.90 -3.16 -3.52
CA GLN A 310 11.25 -3.72 -4.82
C GLN A 310 10.03 -3.71 -5.75
N PRO A 311 10.12 -3.13 -6.96
CA PRO A 311 9.04 -3.20 -7.93
C PRO A 311 8.84 -4.66 -8.37
N ARG A 312 7.59 -5.11 -8.50
CA ARG A 312 7.29 -6.51 -8.85
C ARG A 312 7.45 -6.78 -10.35
N ASN A 313 7.36 -5.73 -11.15
CA ASN A 313 7.59 -5.75 -12.59
C ASN A 313 8.06 -4.37 -13.08
N GLN A 314 8.48 -4.28 -14.34
CA GLN A 314 9.03 -3.07 -14.94
C GLN A 314 8.05 -1.89 -15.06
N TYR A 315 6.75 -2.11 -14.84
CA TYR A 315 5.72 -1.07 -14.92
C TYR A 315 5.34 -0.49 -13.57
N GLU A 316 5.91 -1.02 -12.48
CA GLU A 316 5.64 -0.53 -11.13
C GLU A 316 6.59 0.58 -10.72
N ALA A 317 6.09 1.47 -9.87
CA ALA A 317 6.91 2.50 -9.26
C ALA A 317 7.88 1.87 -8.27
N ARG A 318 9.12 2.38 -8.26
CA ARG A 318 10.10 2.10 -7.21
C ARG A 318 9.90 3.10 -6.09
N VAL A 319 9.65 2.60 -4.88
CA VAL A 319 9.48 3.42 -3.66
C VAL A 319 10.71 3.23 -2.78
N GLU A 320 11.30 4.34 -2.36
CA GLU A 320 12.39 4.41 -1.41
C GLU A 320 12.06 5.39 -0.31
N PHE A 321 12.50 5.09 0.90
CA PHE A 321 12.46 6.06 1.98
C PHE A 321 13.67 5.89 2.89
N TRP A 322 14.06 6.99 3.53
CA TRP A 322 15.18 7.06 4.45
C TRP A 322 14.64 7.42 5.82
N ALA A 323 15.02 6.67 6.84
CA ALA A 323 14.59 6.87 8.22
C ALA A 323 15.78 7.25 9.09
N ALA A 324 15.57 8.15 10.06
CA ALA A 324 16.58 8.57 11.03
C ALA A 324 16.06 8.38 12.45
N ALA A 325 16.90 7.85 13.35
CA ALA A 325 16.52 7.60 14.74
C ALA A 325 16.14 8.91 15.47
N GLU A 326 16.83 10.01 15.15
CA GLU A 326 16.59 11.36 15.67
C GLU A 326 15.19 11.88 15.33
N GLN A 327 14.57 11.35 14.26
CA GLN A 327 13.20 11.65 13.87
C GLN A 327 12.23 10.52 14.21
N SER A 328 12.55 9.74 15.25
CA SER A 328 11.75 8.59 15.70
C SER A 328 11.51 7.60 14.56
N TRP A 329 12.51 7.40 13.71
CA TRP A 329 12.50 6.55 12.51
C TRP A 329 11.44 6.89 11.46
N LEU A 330 10.77 8.04 11.56
CA LEU A 330 9.89 8.54 10.51
C LEU A 330 10.72 8.93 9.27
N PRO A 331 10.11 8.88 8.06
CA PRO A 331 10.85 9.05 6.84
C PRO A 331 11.34 10.49 6.68
N VAL A 332 12.65 10.69 6.75
CA VAL A 332 13.33 11.97 6.51
C VAL A 332 13.58 12.23 5.02
N ARG A 333 13.41 11.21 4.19
CA ARG A 333 13.30 11.37 2.74
C ARG A 333 12.36 10.30 2.18
N ILE A 334 11.56 10.67 1.19
CA ILE A 334 10.70 9.73 0.45
C ILE A 334 10.91 10.00 -1.03
N ARG A 335 11.32 8.97 -1.79
CA ARG A 335 11.47 9.05 -3.23
C ARG A 335 10.60 8.00 -3.91
N ILE A 336 9.75 8.45 -4.83
CA ILE A 336 8.90 7.57 -5.64
C ILE A 336 9.26 7.82 -7.09
N THR A 337 9.78 6.80 -7.76
CA THR A 337 10.15 6.84 -9.18
C THR A 337 9.21 5.96 -9.98
N GLN A 338 8.45 6.56 -10.89
CA GLN A 338 7.54 5.86 -11.79
C GLN A 338 8.32 5.09 -12.86
N ALA A 339 7.69 4.09 -13.48
CA ALA A 339 8.27 3.35 -14.61
C ALA A 339 8.65 4.26 -15.80
N SER A 340 8.00 5.42 -15.95
CA SER A 340 8.34 6.44 -16.95
C SER A 340 9.66 7.18 -16.68
N GLY A 341 10.24 7.03 -15.49
CA GLY A 341 11.35 7.85 -15.00
C GLY A 341 10.92 9.16 -14.32
N SER A 342 9.63 9.54 -14.40
CA SER A 342 9.07 10.64 -13.60
C SER A 342 9.22 10.31 -12.11
N TYR A 343 9.55 11.29 -11.27
CA TYR A 343 9.72 11.05 -9.84
C TYR A 343 9.20 12.21 -8.99
N ILE A 344 8.97 11.90 -7.72
CA ILE A 344 8.93 12.90 -6.63
C ILE A 344 9.96 12.50 -5.58
N ASP A 345 10.62 13.51 -5.01
CA ASP A 345 11.62 13.36 -3.96
C ASP A 345 11.33 14.39 -2.88
N LEU A 346 10.84 13.91 -1.73
CA LEU A 346 10.51 14.70 -0.55
C LEU A 346 11.70 14.64 0.38
N LEU A 347 12.36 15.78 0.64
CA LEU A 347 13.46 15.90 1.59
C LEU A 347 13.00 16.65 2.83
N TRP A 348 13.27 16.09 4.00
CA TRP A 348 12.88 16.67 5.29
C TRP A 348 13.51 18.05 5.50
N ARG A 349 12.69 18.95 6.06
CA ARG A 349 13.02 20.35 6.36
C ARG A 349 12.80 20.72 7.81
N GLY A 350 12.00 19.95 8.55
CA GLY A 350 11.63 20.32 9.90
C GLY A 350 10.57 19.39 10.48
N THR A 351 10.49 19.38 11.81
CA THR A 351 9.52 18.60 12.56
C THR A 351 8.87 19.49 13.61
N GLU A 352 7.54 19.42 13.73
CA GLU A 352 6.78 20.13 14.74
C GLU A 352 5.90 19.15 15.53
N PRO A 353 5.84 19.25 16.87
CA PRO A 353 4.97 18.38 17.66
C PRO A 353 3.49 18.66 17.35
N LEU A 354 2.67 17.62 17.40
CA LEU A 354 1.20 17.73 17.36
C LEU A 354 0.59 17.26 18.67
N PRO A 355 -0.59 17.78 19.04
CA PRO A 355 -1.38 17.15 20.09
C PRO A 355 -1.71 15.69 19.70
N ALA A 356 -1.96 14.86 20.71
CA ALA A 356 -2.48 13.52 20.49
C ALA A 356 -3.84 13.56 19.78
N LEU A 357 -4.17 12.49 19.07
CA LEU A 357 -5.47 12.36 18.40
C LEU A 357 -6.59 12.39 19.48
N PRO A 358 -7.59 13.29 19.37
CA PRO A 358 -8.67 13.35 20.35
C PRO A 358 -9.38 12.00 20.54
N VAL A 359 -9.73 11.66 21.77
CA VAL A 359 -10.50 10.43 22.03
C VAL A 359 -11.91 10.59 21.43
N GLY A 360 -12.40 9.55 20.75
CA GLY A 360 -13.73 9.55 20.14
C GLY A 360 -13.82 10.23 18.77
N THR A 361 -12.71 10.66 18.15
CA THR A 361 -12.71 10.96 16.71
C THR A 361 -13.12 9.72 15.95
N ASP A 362 -14.21 9.84 15.19
CA ASP A 362 -14.69 8.76 14.35
C ASP A 362 -13.69 8.53 13.20
N THR A 363 -12.83 7.53 13.36
CA THR A 363 -11.93 7.04 12.31
C THR A 363 -12.61 5.97 11.44
N THR A 364 -13.89 5.68 11.65
CA THR A 364 -14.67 4.97 10.63
C THR A 364 -14.86 5.94 9.47
N GLY A 365 -14.40 5.58 8.28
CA GLY A 365 -14.32 6.47 7.12
C GLY A 365 -15.67 6.94 6.54
N ARG A 366 -16.71 7.12 7.36
CA ARG A 366 -17.93 7.83 6.99
C ARG A 366 -17.66 9.32 7.07
N HIS A 367 -17.63 9.95 5.91
CA HIS A 367 -17.61 11.41 5.80
C HIS A 367 -18.81 11.97 6.59
N ARG A 368 -18.59 12.83 7.60
CA ARG A 368 -19.59 13.84 7.92
C ARG A 368 -19.59 14.79 6.73
N ALA A 369 -20.65 14.76 5.93
CA ALA A 369 -20.99 15.89 5.10
C ALA A 369 -21.37 17.02 6.06
N SER A 370 -20.64 18.14 6.01
CA SER A 370 -21.03 19.40 6.64
C SER A 370 -21.41 20.38 5.55
#